data_AF-A0A7V1N7L3-F1
#
_entry.id   AF-A0A7V1N7L3-F1
#
_cell.length_a   1.000
_cell.length_b   1.000
_cell.length_c   1.000
_cell.angle_alpha   90.00
_cell.angle_beta   90.00
_cell.angle_gamma   90.00
#
_symmetry.space_group_name_H-M   'P 1'
#
loop_
_entity.id
_entity.type
_entity.pdbx_description
1 polymer ?
#
loop_
_entity_poly.entity_id
_entity_poly.type
_entity_poly.pdbx_seq_one_letter_code
_entity_poly.pdbx_strand_id
1 'polypeptide(L)'
;MTVAGSERLEKLLVGLLGALLLLAALSVSWQMLRPERRTANLDAVMQDCLGIISAARDWHHRSERLGGAERRGFGGLRFDRIGYGGNLSNGGMTWSNDNARFTLQVAEDGRSFDLIAEAPGGVKVIYRGVGTGVVPNPVIR
;
A
#
# COMPACT_ATOMS: atom_id res chain seq x y z
N MET A 1 56.63 -11.62 34.59
CA MET A 1 56.09 -10.26 34.30
C MET A 1 55.27 -10.32 33.02
N THR A 2 53.97 -10.64 33.05
CA THR A 2 53.10 -10.56 31.85
C THR A 2 51.59 -10.52 32.15
N VAL A 3 51.16 -10.17 33.38
CA VAL A 3 49.71 -10.14 33.72
C VAL A 3 49.08 -8.75 33.47
N ALA A 4 49.86 -7.67 33.54
CA ALA A 4 49.35 -6.31 33.36
C ALA A 4 49.02 -5.95 31.88
N GLY A 5 49.50 -6.74 30.92
CA GLY A 5 49.25 -6.53 29.49
C GLY A 5 47.88 -7.04 29.02
N SER A 6 47.40 -8.14 29.60
CA SER A 6 46.15 -8.80 29.18
C SER A 6 44.90 -8.02 29.60
N GLU A 7 44.86 -7.44 30.79
CA GLU A 7 43.71 -6.63 31.24
C GLU A 7 43.49 -5.36 30.41
N ARG A 8 44.58 -4.72 29.94
CA ARG A 8 44.49 -3.55 29.05
C ARG A 8 43.98 -3.97 27.67
N LEU A 9 44.40 -5.13 27.19
CA LEU A 9 43.96 -5.71 25.92
C LEU A 9 42.48 -6.08 25.96
N GLU A 10 42.01 -6.71 27.03
CA GLU A 10 40.59 -7.04 27.23
C GLU A 10 39.71 -5.80 27.30
N LYS A 11 40.12 -4.76 28.06
CA LYS A 11 39.38 -3.49 28.13
C LYS A 11 39.29 -2.79 26.77
N LEU A 12 40.36 -2.83 25.98
CA LEU A 12 40.36 -2.30 24.61
C LEU A 12 39.46 -3.11 23.68
N LEU A 13 39.48 -4.45 23.77
CA LEU A 13 38.65 -5.35 22.97
C LEU A 13 37.16 -5.16 23.25
N VAL A 14 36.79 -5.07 24.52
CA VAL A 14 35.40 -4.82 24.93
C VAL A 14 34.94 -3.43 24.49
N GLY A 15 35.80 -2.42 24.63
CA GLY A 15 35.52 -1.06 24.14
C GLY A 15 35.31 -1.02 22.62
N LEU A 16 36.14 -1.74 21.87
CA LEU A 16 36.05 -1.81 20.42
C LEU A 16 34.80 -2.57 19.95
N LEU A 17 34.45 -3.67 20.64
CA LEU A 17 33.22 -4.42 20.40
C LEU A 17 31.98 -3.56 20.66
N GLY A 18 31.96 -2.80 21.76
CA GLY A 18 30.89 -1.86 22.09
C GLY A 18 30.73 -0.75 21.04
N ALA A 19 31.84 -0.19 20.56
CA ALA A 19 31.83 0.80 19.49
C ALA A 19 31.29 0.23 18.16
N LEU A 20 31.67 -1.00 17.81
CA LEU A 20 31.15 -1.72 16.65
C LEU A 20 29.64 -1.95 16.72
N LEU A 21 29.13 -2.37 17.88
CA LEU A 21 27.69 -2.57 18.09
C LEU A 21 26.92 -1.25 17.98
N LEU A 22 27.46 -0.15 18.51
CA LEU A 22 26.86 1.18 18.36
C LEU A 22 26.79 1.62 16.90
N LEU A 23 27.86 1.42 16.12
CA LEU A 23 27.87 1.74 14.69
C LEU A 23 26.89 0.88 13.89
N ALA A 24 26.74 -0.41 14.22
CA ALA A 24 25.73 -1.28 13.64
C ALA A 24 24.29 -0.81 13.99
N ALA A 25 24.04 -0.42 15.23
CA ALA A 25 22.73 0.09 15.65
C ALA A 25 22.38 1.43 14.96
N LEU A 26 23.35 2.33 14.84
CA LEU A 26 23.19 3.61 14.16
C LEU A 26 22.95 3.44 12.66
N SER A 27 23.64 2.50 12.01
CA SER A 27 23.43 2.22 10.58
C SER A 27 22.05 1.63 10.31
N VAL A 28 21.54 0.73 11.15
CA VAL A 28 20.16 0.22 11.05
C VAL A 28 19.14 1.34 11.30
N SER A 29 19.36 2.17 12.32
CA SER A 29 18.51 3.33 12.62
C SER A 29 18.46 4.32 11.46
N TRP A 30 19.61 4.56 10.83
CA TRP A 30 19.72 5.43 9.66
C TRP A 30 18.99 4.85 8.44
N GLN A 31 19.08 3.54 8.19
CA GLN A 31 18.34 2.88 7.12
C GLN A 31 16.82 2.95 7.33
N MET A 32 16.34 2.93 8.58
CA MET A 32 14.93 3.13 8.89
C MET A 32 14.44 4.56 8.63
N LEU A 33 15.35 5.54 8.66
CA LEU A 33 15.05 6.96 8.44
C LEU A 33 15.06 7.37 6.96
N ARG A 34 15.46 6.49 6.02
CA ARG A 34 15.53 6.85 4.61
C ARG A 34 14.15 6.90 3.94
N PRO A 35 13.89 7.91 3.08
CA PRO A 35 12.66 8.06 2.31
C PRO A 35 12.40 6.92 1.31
N GLU A 36 13.38 6.05 1.05
CA GLU A 36 13.25 4.88 0.17
C GLU A 36 12.09 3.95 0.59
N ARG A 37 11.81 3.83 1.89
CA ARG A 37 10.64 3.05 2.36
C ARG A 37 9.31 3.70 1.98
N ARG A 38 9.26 5.04 1.88
CA ARG A 38 8.05 5.74 1.43
C ARG A 38 7.82 5.55 -0.06
N THR A 39 8.88 5.61 -0.86
CA THR A 39 8.78 5.39 -2.32
C THR A 39 8.41 3.94 -2.63
N ALA A 40 9.05 2.96 -1.99
CA ALA A 40 8.73 1.55 -2.19
C ALA A 40 7.29 1.21 -1.75
N ASN A 41 6.81 1.82 -0.66
CA ASN A 41 5.42 1.64 -0.25
C ASN A 41 4.45 2.30 -1.23
N LEU A 42 4.80 3.48 -1.77
CA LEU A 42 4.00 4.15 -2.79
C LEU A 42 3.90 3.33 -4.08
N ASP A 43 5.02 2.75 -4.53
CA ASP A 43 5.04 1.88 -5.71
C ASP A 43 4.16 0.64 -5.52
N ALA A 44 4.23 0.01 -4.33
CA ALA A 44 3.37 -1.11 -3.97
C ALA A 44 1.88 -0.71 -3.98
N VAL A 45 1.55 0.45 -3.39
CA VAL A 45 0.18 0.99 -3.39
C VAL A 45 -0.31 1.30 -4.80
N MET A 46 0.54 1.85 -5.67
CA MET A 46 0.19 2.11 -7.07
C MET A 46 -0.03 0.80 -7.84
N GLN A 47 0.79 -0.22 -7.61
CA GLN A 47 0.62 -1.54 -8.22
C GLN A 47 -0.70 -2.19 -7.77
N ASP A 48 -1.03 -2.12 -6.47
CA ASP A 48 -2.31 -2.59 -5.94
C ASP A 48 -3.49 -1.82 -6.57
N CYS A 49 -3.39 -0.50 -6.68
CA CYS A 49 -4.40 0.32 -7.33
C CYS A 49 -4.64 -0.12 -8.78
N LEU A 50 -3.58 -0.36 -9.56
CA LEU A 50 -3.69 -0.81 -10.94
C LEU A 50 -4.37 -2.19 -11.04
N GLY A 51 -4.06 -3.10 -10.11
CA GLY A 51 -4.74 -4.39 -10.01
C GLY A 51 -6.25 -4.24 -9.74
N ILE A 52 -6.61 -3.41 -8.74
CA ILE A 52 -8.00 -3.15 -8.37
C ILE A 52 -8.77 -2.53 -9.55
N ILE A 53 -8.14 -1.56 -10.22
CA ILE A 53 -8.70 -0.89 -11.40
C ILE A 53 -8.94 -1.88 -12.54
N SER A 54 -7.99 -2.79 -12.80
CA SER A 54 -8.17 -3.83 -13.80
C SER A 54 -9.36 -4.74 -13.47
N ALA A 55 -9.46 -5.19 -12.21
CA ALA A 55 -10.55 -6.03 -11.77
C ALA A 55 -11.91 -5.30 -11.81
N ALA A 56 -11.93 -3.99 -11.56
CA ALA A 56 -13.12 -3.14 -11.71
C ALA A 56 -13.55 -3.00 -13.19
N ARG A 57 -12.62 -2.94 -14.14
CA ARG A 57 -12.93 -2.98 -15.58
C ARG A 57 -13.50 -4.33 -16.00
N ASP A 58 -12.93 -5.43 -15.51
CA ASP A 58 -13.46 -6.76 -15.77
C ASP A 58 -14.86 -6.93 -15.18
N TRP A 59 -15.12 -6.33 -14.02
CA TRP A 59 -16.48 -6.22 -13.48
C TRP A 59 -17.40 -5.48 -14.43
N HIS A 60 -17.03 -4.28 -14.90
CA HIS A 60 -17.84 -3.50 -15.84
C HIS A 60 -18.21 -4.31 -17.09
N HIS A 61 -17.25 -5.01 -17.70
CA HIS A 61 -17.53 -5.84 -18.86
C HIS A 61 -18.44 -7.03 -18.56
N ARG A 62 -18.32 -7.65 -17.38
CA ARG A 62 -19.23 -8.72 -16.97
C ARG A 62 -20.63 -8.19 -16.66
N SER A 63 -20.71 -7.04 -16.01
CA SER A 63 -21.94 -6.43 -15.54
C SER A 63 -22.83 -6.00 -16.73
N GLU A 64 -22.22 -5.42 -17.77
CA GLU A 64 -22.89 -5.08 -19.04
C GLU A 64 -23.47 -6.32 -19.75
N ARG A 65 -22.75 -7.44 -19.76
CA ARG A 65 -23.22 -8.69 -20.38
C ARG A 65 -24.38 -9.34 -19.63
N LEU A 66 -24.44 -9.15 -18.31
CA LEU A 66 -25.45 -9.78 -17.45
C LEU A 66 -26.79 -9.02 -17.40
N GLY A 67 -26.87 -7.81 -17.98
CA GLY A 67 -28.14 -7.18 -18.37
C GLY A 67 -29.04 -6.63 -17.24
N GLY A 68 -28.64 -6.67 -15.97
CA GLY A 68 -29.44 -6.14 -14.84
C GLY A 68 -29.22 -4.64 -14.60
N ALA A 69 -30.29 -3.88 -14.32
CA ALA A 69 -30.23 -2.42 -14.08
C ALA A 69 -29.29 -2.05 -12.91
N GLU A 70 -29.30 -2.83 -11.82
CA GLU A 70 -28.41 -2.64 -10.66
C GLU A 70 -26.94 -3.00 -10.93
N ARG A 71 -26.67 -3.60 -12.09
CA ARG A 71 -25.35 -4.11 -12.52
C ARG A 71 -24.92 -3.47 -13.83
N ARG A 72 -25.42 -2.29 -14.19
CA ARG A 72 -24.87 -1.57 -15.36
C ARG A 72 -23.62 -0.81 -14.94
N GLY A 73 -22.56 -0.97 -15.72
CA GLY A 73 -21.26 -0.36 -15.46
C GLY A 73 -20.63 -0.84 -14.15
N PHE A 74 -20.33 0.09 -13.25
CA PHE A 74 -19.78 -0.19 -11.92
C PHE A 74 -20.85 -0.40 -10.84
N GLY A 75 -22.13 -0.47 -11.23
CA GLY A 75 -23.23 -0.82 -10.32
C GLY A 75 -22.93 -2.09 -9.52
N GLY A 76 -22.96 -1.96 -8.19
CA GLY A 76 -22.67 -3.07 -7.27
C GLY A 76 -21.21 -3.54 -7.24
N LEU A 77 -20.27 -2.75 -7.76
CA LEU A 77 -18.83 -2.98 -7.61
C LEU A 77 -18.44 -2.94 -6.12
N ARG A 78 -17.75 -3.99 -5.67
CA ARG A 78 -17.24 -4.13 -4.29
C ARG A 78 -16.01 -5.02 -4.29
N PHE A 79 -15.11 -4.84 -3.33
CA PHE A 79 -13.87 -5.60 -3.23
C PHE A 79 -14.10 -7.11 -3.17
N ASP A 80 -15.09 -7.57 -2.39
CA ASP A 80 -15.47 -8.99 -2.29
C ASP A 80 -15.94 -9.59 -3.62
N ARG A 81 -16.50 -8.77 -4.52
CA ARG A 81 -17.01 -9.19 -5.83
C ARG A 81 -15.95 -9.16 -6.94
N ILE A 82 -14.86 -8.43 -6.72
CA ILE A 82 -13.71 -8.36 -7.62
C ILE A 82 -12.52 -9.18 -7.14
N GLY A 83 -12.74 -10.11 -6.20
CA GLY A 83 -11.75 -11.11 -5.79
C GLY A 83 -10.83 -10.67 -4.65
N TYR A 84 -11.11 -9.53 -4.02
CA TYR A 84 -10.37 -9.06 -2.85
C TYR A 84 -11.10 -9.51 -1.58
N GLY A 85 -10.48 -10.43 -0.85
CA GLY A 85 -10.96 -10.94 0.44
C GLY A 85 -10.17 -10.42 1.63
N GLY A 86 -10.54 -10.86 2.83
CA GLY A 86 -9.82 -10.55 4.07
C GLY A 86 -10.38 -9.33 4.80
N ASN A 87 -9.52 -8.34 5.08
CA ASN A 87 -9.81 -7.13 5.86
C ASN A 87 -10.75 -6.18 5.11
N LEU A 88 -12.00 -6.60 4.98
CA LEU A 88 -13.08 -5.86 4.35
C LEU A 88 -13.91 -5.16 5.41
N SER A 89 -14.36 -3.95 5.08
CA SER A 89 -15.27 -3.16 5.92
C SER A 89 -16.25 -2.39 5.05
N ASN A 90 -17.21 -1.70 5.68
CA ASN A 90 -18.22 -0.90 5.01
C ASN A 90 -18.98 -1.70 3.91
N GLY A 91 -19.39 -2.93 4.23
CA GLY A 91 -20.13 -3.79 3.30
C GLY A 91 -19.35 -4.23 2.05
N GLY A 92 -18.02 -4.22 2.09
CA GLY A 92 -17.14 -4.59 0.97
C GLY A 92 -16.63 -3.41 0.14
N MET A 93 -16.94 -2.16 0.54
CA MET A 93 -16.48 -0.94 -0.14
C MET A 93 -15.09 -0.49 0.30
N THR A 94 -14.58 -0.99 1.43
CA THR A 94 -13.25 -0.68 1.92
C THR A 94 -12.48 -1.97 2.15
N TRP A 95 -11.26 -2.02 1.62
CA TRP A 95 -10.31 -3.11 1.79
C TRP A 95 -8.98 -2.54 2.29
N SER A 96 -8.25 -3.26 3.14
CA SER A 96 -6.95 -2.81 3.63
C SER A 96 -5.93 -3.94 3.68
N ASN A 97 -4.70 -3.63 3.35
CA ASN A 97 -3.54 -4.51 3.52
C ASN A 97 -2.46 -3.79 4.34
N ASP A 98 -1.27 -4.38 4.42
CA ASP A 98 -0.14 -3.81 5.17
C ASP A 98 0.39 -2.50 4.55
N ASN A 99 0.06 -2.24 3.28
CA ASN A 99 0.60 -1.11 2.51
C ASN A 99 -0.34 0.10 2.52
N ALA A 100 -1.66 -0.10 2.49
CA ALA A 100 -2.66 0.98 2.48
C ALA A 100 -4.09 0.52 2.81
N ARG A 101 -4.95 1.51 3.06
CA ARG A 101 -6.40 1.36 3.04
C ARG A 101 -6.95 1.85 1.70
N PHE A 102 -7.75 1.02 1.06
CA PHE A 102 -8.41 1.29 -0.22
C PHE A 102 -9.91 1.43 -0.02
N THR A 103 -10.52 2.48 -0.58
CA THR A 103 -11.96 2.72 -0.52
C THR A 103 -12.49 2.96 -1.91
N LEU A 104 -13.55 2.22 -2.28
CA LEU A 104 -14.32 2.43 -3.49
C LEU A 104 -15.50 3.35 -3.18
N GLN A 105 -15.70 4.34 -4.04
CA GLN A 105 -16.89 5.18 -4.06
C GLN A 105 -17.50 5.11 -5.45
N VAL A 106 -18.59 4.36 -5.59
CA VAL A 106 -19.30 4.24 -6.86
C VAL A 106 -20.33 5.37 -6.94
N ALA A 107 -20.41 6.05 -8.08
CA ALA A 107 -21.43 7.05 -8.31
C ALA A 107 -22.83 6.43 -8.28
N GLU A 108 -23.84 7.22 -7.88
CA GLU A 108 -25.22 6.75 -7.77
C GLU A 108 -25.77 6.21 -9.09
N ASP A 109 -25.31 6.75 -10.22
CA ASP A 109 -25.66 6.31 -11.57
C ASP A 109 -24.92 5.03 -12.03
N GLY A 110 -23.98 4.52 -11.23
CA GLY A 110 -23.14 3.36 -11.53
C GLY A 110 -22.18 3.53 -12.69
N ARG A 111 -22.04 4.74 -13.28
CA ARG A 111 -21.21 4.96 -14.49
C ARG A 111 -19.75 5.24 -14.18
N SER A 112 -19.46 5.61 -12.95
CA SER A 112 -18.11 5.93 -12.50
C SER A 112 -17.85 5.42 -11.10
N PHE A 113 -16.56 5.28 -10.78
CA PHE A 113 -16.11 5.02 -9.42
C PHE A 113 -14.82 5.78 -9.14
N ASP A 114 -14.65 6.18 -7.89
CA ASP A 114 -13.39 6.66 -7.35
C ASP A 114 -12.78 5.55 -6.47
N LEU A 115 -11.50 5.25 -6.74
CA LEU A 115 -10.66 4.44 -5.87
C LEU A 115 -9.74 5.36 -5.10
N ILE A 116 -9.87 5.33 -3.79
CA ILE A 116 -9.10 6.14 -2.87
C ILE A 116 -8.16 5.21 -2.10
N ALA A 117 -6.85 5.37 -2.30
CA ALA A 117 -5.82 4.68 -1.52
C ALA A 117 -5.18 5.65 -0.52
N GLU A 118 -5.21 5.28 0.75
CA GLU A 118 -4.61 6.02 1.86
C GLU A 118 -3.44 5.20 2.40
N ALA A 119 -2.23 5.64 2.08
CA ALA A 119 -1.00 5.01 2.52
C ALA A 119 -0.56 5.56 3.90
N PRO A 120 0.16 4.77 4.70
CA PRO A 120 0.83 5.23 5.91
C PRO A 120 1.68 6.47 5.65
N GLY A 121 1.57 7.47 6.52
CA GLY A 121 2.25 8.76 6.36
C GLY A 121 1.45 9.84 5.65
N GLY A 122 0.16 9.59 5.39
CA GLY A 122 -0.80 10.61 4.95
C GLY A 122 -0.87 10.83 3.44
N VAL A 123 -0.15 10.02 2.66
CA VAL A 123 -0.21 10.09 1.19
C VAL A 123 -1.55 9.53 0.71
N LYS A 124 -2.26 10.33 -0.09
CA LYS A 124 -3.54 9.94 -0.68
C LYS A 124 -3.43 9.87 -2.19
N VAL A 125 -3.77 8.72 -2.75
CA VAL A 125 -3.83 8.50 -4.20
C VAL A 125 -5.28 8.26 -4.61
N ILE A 126 -5.76 9.00 -5.61
CA ILE A 126 -7.15 8.91 -6.07
C ILE A 126 -7.17 8.58 -7.55
N TYR A 127 -7.81 7.48 -7.92
CA TYR A 127 -8.09 7.08 -9.29
C TYR A 127 -9.57 7.19 -9.59
N ARG A 128 -9.92 7.63 -10.81
CA ARG A 128 -11.29 7.71 -11.28
C ARG A 128 -11.50 6.84 -12.53
N GLY A 129 -12.41 5.87 -12.42
CA GLY A 129 -12.91 5.10 -13.55
C GLY A 129 -14.20 5.70 -14.10
N VAL A 130 -14.32 5.85 -15.42
CA VAL A 130 -15.54 6.33 -16.11
C VAL A 130 -15.78 5.48 -17.36
N GLY A 131 -16.88 4.74 -17.38
CA GLY A 131 -17.16 3.78 -18.47
C GLY A 131 -16.04 2.75 -18.66
N THR A 132 -15.60 2.55 -19.90
CA THR A 132 -14.45 1.66 -20.24
C THR A 132 -13.09 2.33 -20.04
N GLY A 133 -13.06 3.65 -19.86
CA GLY A 133 -11.86 4.42 -19.60
C GLY A 133 -11.56 4.49 -18.10
N VAL A 134 -10.29 4.40 -17.73
CA VAL A 134 -9.86 4.90 -16.41
C VAL A 134 -8.99 6.08 -16.73
N VAL A 135 -9.30 7.24 -16.16
CA VAL A 135 -8.41 8.40 -16.25
C VAL A 135 -7.30 8.12 -15.24
N PRO A 136 -6.10 7.70 -15.67
CA PRO A 136 -5.00 7.47 -14.76
C PRO A 136 -4.36 8.83 -14.53
N ASN A 137 -5.07 9.72 -13.84
CA ASN A 137 -4.46 10.92 -13.32
C ASN A 137 -4.57 10.87 -11.79
N PRO A 138 -3.68 10.10 -11.13
CA PRO A 138 -3.65 10.05 -9.68
C PRO A 138 -3.42 11.47 -9.17
N VAL A 139 -4.44 12.04 -8.51
CA VAL A 139 -4.22 13.26 -7.74
C VAL A 139 -3.57 12.81 -6.44
N ILE A 140 -2.25 12.97 -6.37
CA ILE A 140 -1.48 12.76 -5.14
C ILE A 140 -1.67 14.01 -4.28
N ARG A 141 -2.33 13.86 -3.13
CA ARG A 141 -2.49 14.92 -2.12
C ARG A 141 -1.84 14.52 -0.81
#